data_AF-B4J465-F1
#
_entry.id   AF-B4J465-F1
#
_cell.length_a   1.000
_cell.length_b   1.000
_cell.length_c   1.000
_cell.angle_alpha   90.00
_cell.angle_beta   90.00
_cell.angle_gamma   90.00
#
_symmetry.space_group_name_H-M   'P 1'
#
loop_
_entity.id
_entity.type
_entity.pdbx_description
1 polymer ?
#
loop_
_entity_poly.entity_id
_entity_poly.type
_entity_poly.pdbx_seq_one_letter_code
_entity_poly.pdbx_strand_id
1 'polypeptide(L)'
;MLQLRSLAAVLSSSLCHRLASNNAHLDYSRYPSLQESDIEETLMRGSGPGGQAVNKTNNCVFLRHLPTGLTVKCHLHRLASKNRIEARKILLDKLDAHLNGEQSIAAQLKVFDQKKSSERKRRQGKLQEMKKMWQSREMSNVDGETEK
;
A
#
# COMPACT_ATOMS: atom_id res chain seq x y z
N MET A 1 14.36 -57.55 16.24
CA MET A 1 13.14 -57.18 15.51
C MET A 1 12.42 -56.09 16.29
N LEU A 2 11.82 -55.16 15.55
CA LEU A 2 10.83 -54.14 15.95
C LEU A 2 11.35 -52.87 16.64
N GLN A 3 11.54 -51.87 15.77
CA GLN A 3 11.46 -50.43 16.06
C GLN A 3 10.05 -50.03 16.49
N LEU A 4 9.90 -49.03 17.37
CA LEU A 4 8.79 -48.06 17.40
C LEU A 4 9.20 -46.87 18.30
N ARG A 5 9.71 -45.76 17.73
CA ARG A 5 8.98 -44.57 17.24
C ARG A 5 8.75 -43.50 18.31
N SER A 6 9.70 -42.56 18.37
CA SER A 6 9.52 -41.09 18.38
C SER A 6 8.17 -40.55 18.92
N LEU A 7 8.19 -40.03 20.14
CA LEU A 7 7.18 -39.08 20.65
C LEU A 7 7.54 -37.67 20.15
N ALA A 8 7.40 -37.45 18.84
CA ALA A 8 7.41 -36.10 18.26
C ALA A 8 6.01 -35.49 18.40
N ALA A 9 5.93 -34.39 19.14
CA ALA A 9 5.00 -33.28 18.96
C ALA A 9 3.50 -33.62 18.73
N VAL A 10 2.77 -33.88 19.81
CA VAL A 10 1.31 -33.77 19.90
C VAL A 10 1.09 -32.53 20.78
N LEU A 11 0.84 -31.30 20.32
CA LEU A 11 -0.18 -30.79 19.40
C LEU A 11 0.29 -29.44 18.81
N SER A 12 0.99 -29.44 17.68
CA SER A 12 1.32 -28.21 16.93
C SER A 12 0.51 -28.09 15.63
N SER A 13 -0.79 -28.46 15.64
CA SER A 13 -1.54 -28.68 14.39
C SER A 13 -2.95 -28.04 14.30
N SER A 14 -3.39 -27.21 15.25
CA SER A 14 -4.77 -26.66 15.21
C SER A 14 -4.92 -25.14 15.09
N LEU A 15 -3.83 -24.36 14.96
CA LEU A 15 -3.94 -22.90 14.81
C LEU A 15 -3.03 -22.29 13.73
N CYS A 16 -2.69 -23.03 12.67
CA CYS A 16 -2.04 -22.46 11.48
C CYS A 16 -2.98 -22.30 10.26
N HIS A 17 -4.30 -22.27 10.47
CA HIS A 17 -5.28 -22.05 9.41
C HIS A 17 -5.99 -20.72 9.60
N ARG A 18 -5.31 -19.60 9.29
CA ARG A 18 -5.98 -18.41 8.77
C ARG A 18 -5.01 -17.40 8.15
N LEU A 19 -4.19 -17.86 7.19
CA LEU A 19 -3.74 -16.97 6.13
C LEU A 19 -4.93 -16.72 5.21
N ALA A 20 -5.88 -15.90 5.68
CA ALA A 20 -6.89 -15.34 4.81
C ALA A 20 -6.15 -14.45 3.80
N SER A 21 -5.85 -15.04 2.64
CA SER A 21 -5.47 -14.31 1.44
C SER A 21 -6.64 -13.41 1.06
N ASN A 22 -6.73 -12.26 1.73
CA ASN A 22 -7.61 -11.17 1.33
C ASN A 22 -6.92 -10.48 0.15
N ASN A 23 -6.83 -11.18 -0.97
CA ASN A 23 -6.52 -10.54 -2.24
C ASN A 23 -7.68 -9.58 -2.51
N ALA A 24 -7.45 -8.31 -2.22
CA ALA A 24 -8.36 -7.25 -2.61
C ALA A 24 -8.48 -7.33 -4.13
N HIS A 25 -9.63 -7.80 -4.61
CA HIS A 25 -9.91 -7.82 -6.03
C HIS A 25 -10.15 -6.38 -6.47
N LEU A 26 -9.23 -5.85 -7.28
CA LEU A 26 -9.36 -4.55 -7.92
C LEU A 26 -9.95 -4.79 -9.31
N ASP A 27 -10.96 -4.01 -9.65
CA ASP A 27 -11.61 -4.07 -10.96
C ASP A 27 -10.86 -3.17 -11.94
N TYR A 28 -10.19 -3.81 -12.91
CA TYR A 28 -9.45 -3.15 -13.99
C TYR A 28 -10.25 -3.06 -15.29
N SER A 29 -11.53 -3.46 -15.33
CA SER A 29 -12.33 -3.51 -16.56
C SER A 29 -12.44 -2.14 -17.27
N ARG A 30 -12.29 -1.04 -16.53
CA ARG A 30 -12.45 0.33 -17.03
C ARG A 30 -11.13 1.11 -17.14
N TYR A 31 -9.99 0.45 -16.93
CA TYR A 31 -8.70 1.14 -16.93
C TYR A 31 -8.38 1.69 -18.33
N PRO A 32 -8.08 2.99 -18.48
CA PRO A 32 -7.87 3.60 -19.79
C PRO A 32 -6.56 3.10 -20.43
N SER A 33 -6.57 2.99 -21.76
CA SER A 33 -5.34 2.78 -22.55
C SER A 33 -4.80 4.12 -23.02
N LEU A 34 -3.47 4.28 -23.02
CA LEU A 34 -2.81 5.52 -23.45
C LEU A 34 -2.13 5.29 -24.80
N GLN A 35 -2.49 6.10 -25.80
CA GLN A 35 -1.87 6.08 -27.12
C GLN A 35 -0.66 7.02 -27.14
N GLU A 36 0.42 6.61 -27.79
CA GLU A 36 1.64 7.42 -27.89
C GLU A 36 1.42 8.71 -28.70
N SER A 37 0.49 8.70 -29.65
CA SER A 37 0.14 9.86 -30.49
C SER A 37 -0.42 11.04 -29.68
N ASP A 38 -1.02 10.75 -28.53
CA ASP A 38 -1.78 11.73 -27.75
C ASP A 38 -0.93 12.35 -26.64
N ILE A 39 0.36 11.98 -26.56
CA ILE A 39 1.29 12.42 -25.53
C ILE A 39 2.34 13.32 -26.15
N GLU A 40 2.52 14.49 -25.57
CA GLU A 40 3.72 15.28 -25.78
C GLU A 40 4.72 15.07 -24.65
N GLU A 41 5.93 14.67 -25.00
CA GLU A 41 7.05 14.53 -24.08
C GLU A 41 8.02 15.71 -24.22
N THR A 42 8.41 16.30 -23.09
CA THR A 42 9.50 17.27 -23.02
C THR A 42 10.48 16.90 -21.90
N LEU A 43 11.76 16.87 -22.23
CA LEU A 43 12.83 16.70 -21.23
C LEU A 43 13.25 18.06 -20.69
N MET A 44 13.21 18.19 -19.38
CA MET A 44 13.59 19.40 -18.66
C MET A 44 14.66 19.09 -17.61
N ARG A 45 15.24 20.15 -17.06
CA ARG A 45 16.16 20.05 -15.92
C ARG A 45 15.37 19.82 -14.63
N GLY A 46 15.95 19.06 -13.72
CA GLY A 46 15.41 18.90 -12.37
C GLY A 46 15.29 20.25 -11.67
N SER A 47 14.35 20.35 -10.72
CA SER A 47 14.18 21.52 -9.87
C SER A 47 14.41 21.11 -8.41
N GLY A 48 15.07 21.95 -7.62
CA GLY A 48 15.33 21.74 -6.20
C GLY A 48 16.77 22.05 -5.77
N PRO A 49 17.10 21.90 -4.48
CA PRO A 49 18.47 22.02 -3.95
C PRO A 49 19.31 20.83 -4.44
N GLY A 50 19.68 20.87 -5.71
CA GLY A 50 20.49 19.86 -6.37
C GLY A 50 21.93 20.33 -6.54
N GLY A 51 22.87 19.38 -6.46
CA GLY A 51 24.26 19.62 -6.84
C GLY A 51 24.45 19.77 -8.35
N GLN A 52 25.70 19.85 -8.78
CA GLN A 52 26.10 20.02 -10.19
C GLN A 52 25.41 19.03 -11.15
N ALA A 53 25.16 17.79 -10.71
CA ALA A 53 24.53 16.76 -11.53
C ALA A 53 23.07 17.08 -11.90
N VAL A 54 22.29 17.68 -11.00
CA VAL A 54 20.86 17.98 -11.20
C VAL A 54 20.68 19.17 -12.15
N ASN A 55 21.55 20.18 -12.03
CA ASN A 55 21.47 21.40 -12.83
C ASN A 55 21.97 21.24 -14.27
N LYS A 56 22.78 20.20 -14.55
CA LYS A 56 23.37 19.95 -15.87
C LYS A 56 22.60 18.92 -16.70
N THR A 57 21.96 17.94 -16.05
CA THR A 57 21.35 16.80 -16.74
C THR A 57 19.87 17.04 -17.03
N ASN A 58 19.45 16.87 -18.28
CA ASN A 58 18.05 16.91 -18.69
C ASN A 58 17.39 15.54 -18.48
N ASN A 59 17.16 15.15 -17.22
CA ASN A 59 16.58 13.86 -16.87
C ASN A 59 15.12 13.95 -16.37
N CYS A 60 14.61 15.15 -16.09
CA CYS A 60 13.24 15.34 -15.65
C CYS A 60 12.31 15.27 -16.86
N VAL A 61 11.26 14.46 -16.77
CA VAL A 61 10.30 14.24 -17.85
C VAL A 61 9.04 15.03 -17.54
N PHE A 62 8.59 15.81 -18.50
CA PHE A 62 7.29 16.46 -18.49
C PHE A 62 6.44 15.84 -19.59
N LEU A 63 5.30 15.27 -19.20
CA LEU A 63 4.32 14.70 -20.11
C LEU A 63 3.05 15.53 -20.09
N ARG A 64 2.50 15.78 -21.28
CA ARG A 64 1.19 16.39 -21.48
C ARG A 64 0.32 15.46 -22.32
N HIS A 65 -0.87 15.15 -21.81
CA HIS A 65 -1.90 14.47 -22.60
C HIS A 65 -2.71 15.51 -23.37
N LEU A 66 -2.63 15.48 -24.70
CA LEU A 66 -3.23 16.46 -25.60
C LEU A 66 -4.76 16.59 -25.44
N PRO A 67 -5.55 15.51 -25.48
CA PRO A 67 -7.01 15.64 -25.50
C PRO A 67 -7.61 16.04 -24.14
N THR A 68 -6.99 15.63 -23.02
CA THR A 68 -7.48 15.99 -21.67
C THR A 68 -6.78 17.23 -21.10
N GLY A 69 -5.65 17.66 -21.66
CA GLY A 69 -4.83 18.73 -21.10
C GLY A 69 -4.11 18.37 -19.78
N LEU A 70 -4.14 17.10 -19.37
CA LEU A 70 -3.49 16.66 -18.13
C LEU A 70 -1.97 16.73 -18.26
N THR A 71 -1.33 17.24 -17.22
CA THR A 71 0.14 17.39 -17.18
C THR A 71 0.74 16.64 -15.99
N VAL A 72 1.92 16.07 -16.22
CA VAL A 72 2.70 15.33 -15.23
C VAL A 72 4.16 15.71 -15.36
N LYS A 73 4.77 16.09 -14.24
CA LYS A 73 6.22 16.25 -14.11
C LYS A 73 6.76 15.12 -13.24
N CYS A 74 7.78 14.43 -13.72
CA CYS A 74 8.43 13.33 -13.00
C CYS A 74 9.95 13.53 -12.94
N HIS A 75 10.50 13.47 -11.72
CA HIS A 75 11.94 13.48 -11.44
C HIS A 75 12.21 12.60 -10.22
N LEU A 76 12.10 11.28 -10.39
CA LEU A 76 12.30 10.28 -9.32
C LEU A 76 13.68 9.63 -9.39
N HIS A 77 14.16 9.35 -10.59
CA HIS A 77 15.40 8.64 -10.84
C HIS A 77 16.41 9.51 -11.59
N ARG A 78 17.69 9.13 -11.48
CA ARG A 78 18.77 9.77 -12.25
C ARG A 78 18.61 9.58 -13.77
N LEU A 79 18.05 8.45 -14.20
CA LEU A 79 17.92 8.07 -15.60
C LEU A 79 16.59 8.55 -16.19
N ALA A 80 16.66 9.22 -17.35
CA ALA A 80 15.48 9.73 -18.06
C ALA A 80 14.52 8.62 -18.50
N SER A 81 15.02 7.48 -18.99
CA SER A 81 14.20 6.34 -19.40
C SER A 81 13.31 5.78 -18.28
N LYS A 82 13.86 5.67 -17.06
CA LYS A 82 13.07 5.29 -15.88
C LYS A 82 12.01 6.34 -15.56
N ASN A 83 12.37 7.61 -15.62
CA ASN A 83 11.41 8.70 -15.40
C ASN A 83 10.29 8.72 -16.46
N ARG A 84 10.55 8.33 -17.71
CA ARG A 84 9.52 8.18 -18.76
C ARG A 84 8.49 7.13 -18.38
N ILE A 85 8.96 5.95 -17.97
CA ILE A 85 8.08 4.84 -17.57
C ILE A 85 7.22 5.25 -16.39
N GLU A 86 7.82 5.85 -15.36
CA GLU A 86 7.07 6.31 -14.18
C GLU A 86 6.13 7.47 -14.49
N ALA A 87 6.53 8.42 -15.33
CA ALA A 87 5.67 9.51 -15.76
C ALA A 87 4.41 8.99 -16.50
N ARG A 88 4.55 7.98 -17.36
CA ARG A 88 3.42 7.35 -18.07
C ARG A 88 2.46 6.66 -17.12
N LYS A 89 2.97 5.91 -16.14
CA LYS A 89 2.13 5.30 -15.10
C LYS A 89 1.33 6.34 -14.32
N ILE A 90 2.01 7.40 -13.86
CA ILE A 90 1.35 8.50 -13.13
C ILE A 90 0.31 9.20 -14.02
N LEU A 91 0.60 9.39 -15.30
CA LEU A 91 -0.34 10.00 -16.24
C LEU A 91 -1.58 9.12 -16.46
N LEU A 92 -1.39 7.81 -16.60
CA LEU A 92 -2.48 6.83 -16.69
C LEU A 92 -3.35 6.83 -15.43
N ASP A 93 -2.74 6.81 -14.24
CA ASP A 93 -3.48 6.82 -12.98
C ASP A 93 -4.28 8.12 -12.80
N LYS A 94 -3.72 9.26 -13.23
CA LYS A 94 -4.45 10.53 -13.26
C LYS A 94 -5.60 10.51 -14.27
N LEU A 95 -5.37 9.92 -15.44
CA LEU A 95 -6.40 9.80 -16.48
C LEU A 95 -7.54 8.90 -16.00
N ASP A 96 -7.23 7.78 -15.35
CA ASP A 96 -8.20 6.88 -14.73
C ASP A 96 -9.01 7.62 -13.67
N ALA A 97 -8.36 8.35 -12.77
CA ALA A 97 -9.04 9.17 -11.77
C ALA A 97 -9.94 10.25 -12.40
N HIS A 98 -9.51 10.86 -13.51
CA HIS A 98 -10.28 11.89 -14.21
C HIS A 98 -11.50 11.33 -14.94
N LEU A 99 -11.37 10.16 -15.58
CA LEU A 99 -12.45 9.55 -16.37
C LEU A 99 -13.43 8.74 -15.51
N ASN A 100 -12.92 8.01 -14.53
CA ASN A 100 -13.68 7.01 -13.77
C ASN A 100 -14.00 7.45 -12.33
N GLY A 101 -13.34 8.49 -11.81
CA GLY A 101 -13.66 9.08 -10.50
C GLY A 101 -13.65 8.04 -9.36
N GLU A 102 -14.81 7.79 -8.75
CA GLU A 102 -14.98 6.82 -7.66
C GLU A 102 -14.70 5.37 -8.07
N GLN A 103 -14.83 5.05 -9.36
CA GLN A 103 -14.56 3.72 -9.90
C GLN A 103 -13.08 3.53 -10.27
N SER A 104 -12.26 4.58 -10.17
CA SER A 104 -10.82 4.48 -10.44
C SER A 104 -10.12 3.48 -9.53
N ILE A 105 -9.02 2.90 -10.02
CA ILE A 105 -8.21 1.94 -9.24
C ILE A 105 -7.70 2.58 -7.95
N ALA A 106 -7.30 3.85 -8.00
CA ALA A 106 -6.85 4.60 -6.84
C ALA A 106 -7.96 4.76 -5.79
N ALA A 107 -9.20 5.03 -6.21
CA ALA A 107 -10.35 5.12 -5.30
C ALA A 107 -10.69 3.76 -4.68
N GLN A 108 -10.68 2.68 -5.48
CA GLN A 108 -10.89 1.32 -4.98
C GLN A 108 -9.83 0.94 -3.92
N LEU A 109 -8.55 1.17 -4.21
CA LEU A 109 -7.44 0.95 -3.28
C LEU A 109 -7.63 1.71 -1.97
N LYS A 110 -8.04 2.99 -2.05
CA LYS A 110 -8.30 3.82 -0.87
C LYS A 110 -9.41 3.22 0.01
N VAL A 111 -10.50 2.72 -0.58
CA VAL A 111 -11.58 2.05 0.16
C VAL A 111 -11.08 0.77 0.83
N PHE A 112 -10.29 -0.05 0.13
CA PHE A 112 -9.70 -1.25 0.69
C PHE A 112 -8.76 -0.96 1.87
N ASP A 113 -7.89 0.05 1.73
CA ASP A 113 -6.94 0.43 2.78
C ASP A 113 -7.65 1.04 3.99
N GLN A 114 -8.68 1.85 3.78
CA GLN A 114 -9.53 2.36 4.86
C GLN A 114 -10.21 1.22 5.61
N LYS A 115 -10.78 0.23 4.92
CA LYS A 115 -11.39 -0.96 5.55
C LYS A 115 -10.37 -1.75 6.37
N LYS A 116 -9.17 -1.98 5.83
CA LYS A 116 -8.08 -2.67 6.55
C LYS A 116 -7.63 -1.89 7.79
N SER A 117 -7.48 -0.57 7.67
CA SER A 117 -7.09 0.31 8.78
C SER A 117 -8.13 0.31 9.90
N SER A 118 -9.42 0.43 9.55
CA SER A 118 -10.54 0.37 10.50
C SER A 118 -10.61 -0.97 11.22
N GLU A 119 -10.41 -2.08 10.51
CA GLU A 119 -10.35 -3.42 11.12
C GLU A 119 -9.16 -3.58 12.07
N ARG A 120 -7.99 -3.03 11.71
CA ARG A 120 -6.80 -3.04 12.60
C ARG A 120 -7.08 -2.26 13.89
N LYS A 121 -7.67 -1.06 13.78
CA LYS A 121 -8.06 -0.25 14.95
C LYS A 121 -9.07 -0.97 15.84
N ARG A 122 -10.09 -1.61 15.25
CA ARG A 122 -11.09 -2.41 15.99
C ARG A 122 -10.44 -3.56 16.77
N ARG A 123 -9.52 -4.29 16.15
CA ARG A 123 -8.80 -5.39 16.80
C ARG A 123 -7.91 -4.90 17.94
N GLN A 124 -7.22 -3.78 17.72
CA GLN A 124 -6.37 -3.15 18.74
C GLN A 124 -7.21 -2.70 19.95
N GLY A 125 -8.36 -2.06 19.72
CA GLY A 125 -9.28 -1.64 20.79
C GLY A 125 -9.76 -2.81 21.64
N LYS A 126 -10.20 -3.90 21.01
CA LYS A 126 -10.59 -5.14 21.71
C LYS A 126 -9.44 -5.73 22.53
N LEU A 127 -8.23 -5.78 21.97
CA LEU A 127 -7.07 -6.30 22.67
C LEU A 127 -6.70 -5.45 23.90
N GLN A 128 -6.79 -4.12 23.77
CA GLN A 128 -6.57 -3.19 24.88
C GLN A 128 -7.62 -3.36 25.98
N GLU A 129 -8.89 -3.53 25.62
CA GLU A 129 -9.99 -3.80 26.56
C GLU A 129 -9.77 -5.12 27.31
N MET A 130 -9.48 -6.20 26.60
CA MET A 130 -9.16 -7.50 27.20
C MET A 130 -7.94 -7.41 28.14
N LYS A 131 -6.91 -6.65 27.77
CA LYS A 131 -5.73 -6.41 28.61
C LYS A 131 -6.10 -5.67 29.90
N LYS A 132 -6.94 -4.63 29.82
CA LYS A 132 -7.44 -3.89 31.00
C LYS A 132 -8.28 -4.77 31.91
N MET A 133 -9.17 -5.58 31.34
CA MET A 133 -9.98 -6.54 32.10
C MET A 133 -9.11 -7.55 32.85
N TRP A 134 -8.09 -8.11 32.18
CA TRP A 134 -7.13 -9.02 32.82
C TRP A 134 -6.36 -8.32 33.95
N GLN A 135 -5.81 -7.12 33.70
CA GLN A 135 -5.10 -6.34 34.72
C GLN A 135 -5.98 -6.04 35.95
N SER A 136 -7.26 -5.71 35.73
CA SER A 136 -8.19 -5.41 36.82
C SER A 136 -8.51 -6.64 37.66
N ARG A 137 -8.70 -7.81 37.04
CA ARG A 137 -8.89 -9.10 37.73
C ARG A 137 -7.68 -9.46 38.60
N GLU A 138 -6.48 -9.28 38.05
CA GLU A 138 -5.24 -9.57 38.78
C GLU A 138 -5.09 -8.64 40.00
N MET A 139 -5.35 -7.34 39.81
CA MET A 139 -5.27 -6.35 40.89
C MET A 139 -6.23 -6.68 42.05
N SER A 140 -7.48 -7.03 41.75
CA SER A 140 -8.46 -7.42 42.77
C SER A 140 -8.08 -8.69 43.55
N ASN A 141 -7.26 -9.57 42.97
CA ASN A 141 -6.83 -10.80 43.61
C ASN A 141 -5.69 -10.56 44.61
N VAL A 142 -4.82 -9.57 44.34
CA VAL A 142 -3.70 -9.18 45.22
C VAL A 142 -4.19 -8.47 46.49
N ASP A 143 -5.22 -7.62 46.38
CA ASP A 143 -5.79 -6.90 47.53
C ASP A 143 -6.43 -7.87 48.55
N GLY A 144 -7.01 -8.98 48.08
CA GLY A 144 -7.61 -10.01 48.94
C GLY A 144 -6.61 -10.91 49.68
N GLU A 145 -5.34 -10.93 49.28
CA GLU A 145 -4.29 -11.70 49.97
C GLU A 145 -3.58 -10.91 51.07
N THR A 146 -3.75 -9.58 51.12
CA THR A 146 -3.04 -8.70 52.09
C THR A 146 -3.81 -8.51 53.41
N GLU A 147 -5.08 -8.92 53.49
CA GLU A 147 -5.91 -8.83 54.71
C GLU A 147 -5.88 -10.09 55.63
N LYS A 148 -4.88 -10.97 55.49
CA LYS A 148 -4.68 -12.11 56.40
C LYS A 148 -3.40 -12.03 57.22
#